data_AF-A0AA90SC38-F1
#
_entry.id   AF-A0AA90SC38-F1
#
_cell.length_a   1.000
_cell.length_b   1.000
_cell.length_c   1.000
_cell.angle_alpha   90.00
_cell.angle_beta   90.00
_cell.angle_gamma   90.00
#
_symmetry.space_group_name_H-M   'P 1'
#
loop_
_entity.id
_entity.type
_entity.pdbx_description
1 polymer ?
#
loop_
_entity_poly.entity_id
_entity_poly.type
_entity_poly.pdbx_seq_one_letter_code
_entity_poly.pdbx_strand_id
1 'polypeptide(L)'
;MDLGKLEDESDKKAHEEIAKEKEDPIKRIKEILKGDVEEVRVTHRLTDSPACLVVGQNNMGAQMLQIMKAAGQSTPSSKPIFEINTSHPLILS
;
A
#
# COMPACT_ATOMS: atom_id res chain seq x y z
N MET A 1 -24.12 -18.49 -14.19
CA MET A 1 -23.92 -17.09 -13.77
C MET A 1 -22.44 -16.89 -13.51
N ASP A 2 -21.69 -16.44 -14.51
CA ASP A 2 -20.26 -16.12 -14.41
C ASP A 2 -20.12 -14.58 -14.42
N LEU A 3 -20.86 -13.91 -13.52
CA LEU A 3 -20.93 -12.45 -13.43
C LEU A 3 -19.71 -11.87 -12.70
N GLY A 4 -19.13 -12.60 -11.73
CA GLY A 4 -18.00 -12.11 -10.94
C GLY A 4 -16.70 -11.93 -11.73
N LYS A 5 -16.46 -12.72 -12.79
CA LYS A 5 -15.23 -12.60 -13.60
C LYS A 5 -15.24 -11.39 -14.55
N LEU A 6 -16.42 -11.01 -15.03
CA LEU A 6 -16.59 -9.87 -15.93
C LEU A 6 -16.47 -8.53 -15.18
N GLU A 7 -17.00 -8.46 -13.96
CA GLU A 7 -16.79 -7.32 -13.05
C GLU A 7 -15.30 -7.17 -12.69
N ASP A 8 -14.63 -8.27 -12.31
CA ASP A 8 -13.21 -8.26 -11.96
C ASP A 8 -12.29 -7.78 -13.09
N GLU A 9 -12.58 -8.12 -14.35
CA GLU A 9 -11.77 -7.66 -15.50
C GLU A 9 -12.02 -6.19 -15.85
N SER A 10 -13.27 -5.73 -15.74
CA SER A 10 -13.63 -4.33 -15.97
C SER A 10 -13.00 -3.42 -14.92
N ASP A 11 -13.10 -3.82 -13.64
CA ASP A 11 -12.58 -3.05 -12.52
C ASP A 11 -11.05 -2.98 -12.54
N LYS A 12 -10.35 -4.06 -12.90
CA LYS A 12 -8.89 -4.05 -13.08
C LYS A 12 -8.45 -3.08 -14.16
N LYS A 13 -9.15 -3.04 -15.30
CA LYS A 13 -8.82 -2.10 -16.39
C LYS A 13 -9.03 -0.64 -15.95
N ALA A 14 -10.15 -0.34 -15.31
CA ALA A 14 -10.41 0.99 -14.76
C ALA A 14 -9.32 1.40 -13.76
N HIS A 15 -8.90 0.50 -12.88
CA HIS A 15 -7.82 0.77 -11.93
C HIS A 15 -6.44 0.98 -12.60
N GLU A 16 -6.12 0.24 -13.66
CA GLU A 16 -4.88 0.42 -14.42
C GLU A 16 -4.85 1.77 -15.15
N GLU A 17 -5.98 2.20 -15.72
CA GLU A 17 -6.11 3.52 -16.34
C GLU A 17 -5.93 4.64 -15.30
N ILE A 18 -6.63 4.55 -14.18
CA ILE A 18 -6.50 5.51 -13.08
C ILE A 18 -5.06 5.53 -12.52
N ALA A 19 -4.39 4.37 -12.45
CA ALA A 19 -3.00 4.31 -12.01
C ALA A 19 -2.04 5.00 -13.00
N LYS A 20 -2.32 4.92 -14.32
CA LYS A 20 -1.56 5.63 -15.36
C LYS A 20 -1.80 7.14 -15.29
N GLU A 21 -3.05 7.57 -15.14
CA GLU A 21 -3.39 8.99 -14.97
C GLU A 21 -2.73 9.61 -13.73
N LYS A 22 -2.47 8.79 -12.72
CA LYS A 22 -1.88 9.19 -11.43
C LYS A 22 -0.41 8.85 -11.29
N GLU A 23 0.29 8.59 -12.39
CA GLU A 23 1.69 8.21 -12.34
C GLU A 23 2.56 9.30 -11.69
N ASP A 24 2.28 10.58 -11.96
CA ASP A 24 3.02 11.73 -11.43
C ASP A 24 2.93 11.88 -9.90
N PRO A 25 1.73 11.94 -9.29
CA PRO A 25 1.63 11.98 -7.83
C PRO A 25 2.21 10.71 -7.17
N ILE A 26 2.06 9.54 -7.79
CA ILE A 26 2.66 8.30 -7.29
C ILE A 26 4.20 8.38 -7.30
N LYS A 27 4.80 8.90 -8.38
CA LYS A 27 6.25 9.13 -8.46
C LYS A 27 6.71 10.10 -7.38
N ARG A 28 6.00 11.21 -7.20
CA ARG A 28 6.32 12.20 -6.16
C ARG A 28 6.27 11.58 -4.75
N ILE A 29 5.27 10.75 -4.47
CA ILE A 29 5.18 10.03 -3.18
C ILE A 29 6.36 9.07 -3.01
N LYS A 30 6.74 8.32 -4.05
CA LYS A 30 7.91 7.44 -4.05
C LYS A 30 9.21 8.19 -3.75
N GLU A 31 9.37 9.39 -4.31
CA GLU A 31 10.55 10.23 -4.07
C GLU A 31 10.59 10.77 -2.65
N ILE A 32 9.46 11.27 -2.13
CA ILE A 32 9.37 11.83 -0.77
C ILE A 32 9.61 10.75 0.28
N LEU A 33 9.02 9.56 0.11
CA LEU A 33 9.13 8.46 1.05
C LEU A 33 10.36 7.58 0.82
N LYS A 34 11.27 8.00 -0.08
CA LYS A 34 12.48 7.25 -0.38
C LYS A 34 13.35 7.14 0.86
N GLY A 35 13.47 5.92 1.38
CA GLY A 35 14.27 5.65 2.58
C GLY A 35 13.43 5.41 3.84
N ASP A 36 12.18 5.85 3.88
CA ASP A 36 11.26 5.61 5.01
C ASP A 36 10.48 4.30 4.83
N VAL A 37 10.15 3.97 3.59
CA VAL A 37 9.39 2.76 3.22
C VAL A 37 10.26 1.81 2.39
N GLU A 38 9.91 0.53 2.41
CA GLU A 38 10.53 -0.50 1.57
C GLU A 38 10.09 -0.33 0.11
N GLU A 39 8.78 -0.17 -0.09
CA GLU A 39 8.15 -0.04 -1.40
C GLU A 39 6.88 0.81 -1.29
N VAL A 40 6.56 1.54 -2.36
CA VAL A 40 5.24 2.15 -2.55
C VAL A 40 4.49 1.37 -3.62
N ARG A 41 3.32 0.83 -3.26
CA ARG A 41 2.51 -0.05 -4.10
C ARG A 41 1.10 0.50 -4.28
N VAL A 42 0.49 0.29 -5.44
CA VAL A 42 -0.94 0.59 -5.66
C VAL A 42 -1.78 -0.59 -5.18
N THR A 43 -2.90 -0.31 -4.50
CA THR A 43 -3.76 -1.33 -3.93
C THR A 43 -5.23 -1.10 -4.29
N HIS A 44 -5.95 -2.21 -4.47
CA HIS A 44 -7.38 -2.23 -4.77
C HIS A 44 -8.22 -2.77 -3.60
N ARG A 45 -7.58 -3.21 -2.51
CA ARG A 45 -8.29 -3.77 -1.35
C ARG A 45 -8.89 -2.72 -0.41
N LEU A 46 -8.53 -1.45 -0.61
CA LEU A 46 -8.99 -0.34 0.20
C LEU A 46 -10.21 0.28 -0.48
N THR A 47 -11.30 0.42 0.26
CA THR A 47 -12.51 1.09 -0.22
C THR A 47 -12.47 2.57 0.17
N ASP A 48 -12.58 2.85 1.48
CA ASP A 48 -12.74 4.22 1.98
C ASP A 48 -11.42 4.87 2.41
N SER A 49 -10.35 4.08 2.55
CA SER A 49 -9.05 4.59 2.99
C SER A 49 -8.18 4.99 1.80
N PRO A 50 -7.49 6.14 1.85
CA PRO A 50 -6.60 6.58 0.77
C PRO A 50 -5.30 5.79 0.72
N ALA A 51 -4.83 5.26 1.85
CA ALA A 51 -3.60 4.50 1.95
C ALA A 51 -3.54 3.66 3.23
N CYS A 52 -2.62 2.69 3.28
CA CYS A 52 -2.26 1.98 4.50
C CYS A 52 -0.77 1.58 4.53
N LEU A 53 -0.22 1.40 5.74
CA LEU A 53 1.11 0.85 5.95
C LEU A 53 1.02 -0.65 6.25
N VAL A 54 1.85 -1.43 5.59
CA VAL A 54 1.82 -2.88 5.65
C VAL A 54 3.19 -3.41 6.02
N VAL A 55 3.23 -4.39 6.92
CA VAL A 55 4.44 -5.12 7.24
C VAL A 55 4.68 -6.14 6.12
N GLY A 56 5.86 -6.14 5.50
CA GLY A 56 6.21 -7.16 4.49
C GLY A 56 6.03 -8.58 5.05
N GLN A 57 5.65 -9.55 4.20
CA GLN A 57 5.26 -10.90 4.65
C GLN A 57 6.30 -11.63 5.51
N ASN A 58 7.59 -11.33 5.30
CA ASN A 58 8.70 -11.93 6.04
C ASN A 58 9.18 -11.09 7.24
N ASN A 59 8.56 -9.93 7.46
CA ASN A 59 8.92 -9.03 8.54
C ASN A 59 8.17 -9.39 9.83
N MET A 60 8.80 -9.12 10.96
CA MET A 60 8.18 -9.30 12.26
C MET A 60 6.92 -8.43 12.38
N GLY A 61 5.80 -9.05 12.76
CA GLY A 61 4.55 -8.33 12.97
C GLY A 61 4.66 -7.29 14.09
N ALA A 62 3.80 -6.26 14.02
CA ALA A 62 3.82 -5.13 14.95
C ALA A 62 3.71 -5.55 16.42
N GLN A 63 2.89 -6.56 16.72
CA GLN A 63 2.72 -7.09 18.09
C GLN A 63 4.00 -7.72 18.63
N MET A 64 4.70 -8.50 17.80
CA MET A 64 5.95 -9.15 18.21
C MET A 64 7.07 -8.13 18.43
N LEU A 65 7.12 -7.08 17.60
CA LEU A 65 8.03 -5.94 17.80
C LEU A 65 7.76 -5.23 19.13
N GLN A 66 6.50 -5.03 19.51
CA GLN A 66 6.15 -4.44 20.81
C GLN A 66 6.61 -5.31 21.99
N ILE A 67 6.42 -6.64 21.90
CA ILE A 67 6.88 -7.59 22.93
C ILE A 67 8.42 -7.55 23.06
N MET A 68 9.15 -7.58 21.95
CA MET A 68 10.62 -7.49 21.97
C MET A 68 11.13 -6.18 22.57
N LYS A 69 10.52 -5.04 22.20
CA LYS A 69 10.83 -3.74 22.80
C LYS A 69 10.60 -3.75 24.31
N ALA A 70 9.48 -4.30 24.76
CA ALA A 70 9.17 -4.43 26.19
C ALA A 70 10.15 -5.37 26.91
N ALA A 71 10.69 -6.37 26.22
CA ALA A 71 11.72 -7.28 26.73
C ALA A 71 13.15 -6.70 26.67
N GLY A 72 13.34 -5.45 26.22
CA GLY A 72 14.66 -4.83 26.08
C GLY A 72 15.53 -5.42 24.96
N GLN A 73 14.94 -6.21 24.07
CA GLN A 73 15.62 -6.81 22.93
C GLN A 73 15.70 -5.80 21.77
N SER A 74 16.80 -5.82 21.03
CA SER A 74 16.91 -5.05 19.78
C SER A 74 15.92 -5.60 18.76
N THR A 75 14.98 -4.76 18.31
CA THR A 75 14.08 -5.12 17.22
C THR A 75 14.78 -4.96 15.88
N PRO A 76 14.62 -5.92 14.93
CA PRO A 76 15.09 -5.71 13.58
C PRO A 76 14.38 -4.50 12.96
N SER A 77 15.15 -3.64 12.30
CA SER A 77 14.61 -2.51 11.54
C SER A 77 14.00 -3.03 10.24
N SER A 78 12.68 -3.17 10.20
CA SER A 78 11.94 -3.41 8.96
C SER A 78 11.25 -2.13 8.51
N LYS A 79 11.43 -1.78 7.24
CA LYS A 79 10.66 -0.69 6.64
C LYS A 79 9.30 -1.24 6.19
N PRO A 80 8.21 -0.49 6.38
CA PRO A 80 6.90 -0.91 5.91
C PRO A 80 6.76 -0.71 4.40
N ILE A 81 5.76 -1.37 3.81
CA ILE A 81 5.27 -1.10 2.45
C ILE A 81 4.14 -0.08 2.58
N PHE A 82 4.19 0.99 1.79
CA PHE A 82 3.12 1.99 1.73
C PHE A 82 2.21 1.67 0.55
N GLU A 83 0.95 1.36 0.85
CA GLU A 83 -0.04 1.07 -0.18
C GLU A 83 -0.98 2.24 -0.41
N ILE A 84 -1.19 2.58 -1.68
CA ILE A 84 -1.98 3.73 -2.13
C ILE A 84 -3.23 3.24 -2.85
N ASN A 85 -4.38 3.75 -2.43
CA ASN A 85 -5.64 3.57 -3.14
C ASN A 85 -5.80 4.65 -4.20
N THR A 86 -5.51 4.31 -5.45
CA THR A 86 -5.63 5.24 -6.57
C THR A 86 -7.07 5.60 -6.90
N SER A 87 -8.08 4.92 -6.35
CA SER A 87 -9.49 5.25 -6.56
C SER A 87 -10.01 6.30 -5.56
N HIS A 88 -9.27 6.54 -4.47
CA HIS A 88 -9.73 7.47 -3.44
C HIS A 88 -9.59 8.94 -3.89
N PRO A 89 -10.60 9.82 -3.65
CA PRO A 89 -10.57 11.20 -4.12
C PRO A 89 -9.41 12.05 -3.61
N LEU A 90 -8.89 11.77 -2.41
CA LEU A 90 -7.69 12.46 -1.90
C LEU A 90 -6.43 12.22 -2.73
N ILE A 91 -6.40 11.15 -3.53
CA ILE A 91 -5.31 10.84 -4.46
C ILE A 91 -5.65 11.37 -5.87
N LEU A 92 -6.82 12.02 -6.09
CA LEU A 92 -7.21 12.67 -7.36
C LEU A 92 -6.71 14.12 -7.48
N SER A 93 -6.30 14.76 -6.37
CA SER A 93 -5.93 16.18 -6.32
C SER A 93 -4.44 16.44 -6.54
#